data_AF-A0A0A2VSS0-F1
#
_entry.id   AF-A0A0A2VSS0-F1
#
_cell.length_a   1.000
_cell.length_b   1.000
_cell.length_c   1.000
_cell.angle_alpha   90.00
_cell.angle_beta   90.00
_cell.angle_gamma   90.00
#
_symmetry.space_group_name_H-M   'P 1'
#
loop_
_entity.id
_entity.type
_entity.pdbx_description
1 polymer ?
#
loop_
_entity_poly.entity_id
_entity_poly.type
_entity_poly.pdbx_seq_one_letter_code
_entity_poly.pdbx_strand_id
1 'polypeptide(L)'
;MPLLDVDIDRARNCHDVNVWGPLRTVQAFSELLIASRGRVVNIGAATGCLYSPWIETLRVELQPFGVTVACIITGTVATRFHANEGDFSLPAASLYADIFDTIALWARGAVGPDQGTVDDYVTQILPDVLGDSRGGKLWRGANAGAAWFASTWLPDYVLRLKHHKQAGNDK
;
A
#
# COMPACT_ATOMS: atom_id res chain seq x y z
N MET A 1 3.69 -13.24 6.26
CA MET A 1 3.55 -13.91 7.58
C MET A 1 2.07 -14.12 7.86
N PRO A 2 1.63 -15.32 8.27
CA PRO A 2 0.29 -15.51 8.81
C PRO A 2 0.05 -14.62 10.03
N LEU A 3 -1.16 -14.06 10.18
CA LEU A 3 -1.43 -13.10 11.26
C LEU A 3 -1.32 -13.71 12.66
N LEU A 4 -1.55 -15.02 12.82
CA LEU A 4 -1.40 -15.70 14.12
C LEU A 4 0.07 -15.90 14.53
N ASP A 5 1.00 -15.81 13.57
CA ASP A 5 2.44 -15.98 13.79
C ASP A 5 3.22 -14.65 13.67
N VAL A 6 2.51 -13.53 13.56
CA VAL A 6 3.15 -12.22 13.37
C VAL A 6 3.85 -11.77 14.66
N ASP A 7 5.08 -11.29 14.51
CA ASP A 7 5.76 -10.57 15.57
C ASP A 7 5.09 -9.19 15.74
N ILE A 8 4.44 -9.00 16.89
CA ILE A 8 3.71 -7.78 17.22
C ILE A 8 4.64 -6.58 17.34
N ASP A 9 5.87 -6.75 17.81
CA ASP A 9 6.82 -5.65 17.98
C ASP A 9 7.32 -5.17 16.63
N ARG A 10 7.63 -6.11 15.74
CA ARG A 10 7.93 -5.81 14.34
C ARG A 10 6.75 -5.12 13.66
N ALA A 11 5.52 -5.61 13.87
CA ALA A 11 4.31 -5.00 13.31
C ALA A 11 4.09 -3.57 13.83
N ARG A 12 4.32 -3.32 15.13
CA ARG A 12 4.26 -1.98 15.73
C ARG A 12 5.29 -1.05 15.10
N ASN A 13 6.53 -1.50 14.93
CA ASN A 13 7.57 -0.72 14.26
C ASN A 13 7.18 -0.38 12.81
N CYS A 14 6.62 -1.33 12.06
CA CYS A 14 6.12 -1.06 10.72
C CYS A 14 5.01 0.01 10.71
N HIS A 15 4.10 0.00 11.68
CA HIS A 15 3.08 1.06 11.80
C HIS A 15 3.69 2.40 12.21
N ASP A 16 4.69 2.39 13.09
CA ASP A 16 5.38 3.62 13.47
C ASP A 16 6.05 4.30 12.30
N VAL A 17 6.72 3.53 11.45
CA VAL A 17 7.35 4.06 10.23
C VAL A 17 6.30 4.47 9.19
N ASN A 18 5.33 3.62 8.87
CA ASN A 18 4.48 3.79 7.69
C ASN A 18 3.17 4.56 7.95
N VAL A 19 2.74 4.69 9.21
CA VAL A 19 1.52 5.42 9.59
C VAL A 19 1.88 6.67 10.36
N TRP A 20 2.60 6.51 11.48
CA TRP A 20 2.93 7.63 12.35
C TRP A 20 4.04 8.52 11.77
N GLY A 21 5.00 7.96 11.04
CA GLY A 21 6.08 8.69 10.37
C GLY A 21 5.56 9.80 9.43
N PRO A 22 4.76 9.47 8.39
CA PRO A 22 4.17 10.46 7.50
C PRO A 22 3.35 11.52 8.24
N LEU A 23 2.56 11.13 9.25
CA LEU A 23 1.77 12.09 10.03
C LEU A 23 2.67 13.09 10.78
N ARG A 24 3.71 12.60 11.46
CA ARG A 24 4.69 13.45 12.16
C ARG A 24 5.40 14.40 11.20
N THR A 25 5.75 13.92 10.00
CA THR A 25 6.34 14.75 8.94
C THR A 25 5.39 15.87 8.54
N VAL A 26 4.12 15.57 8.21
CA VAL A 26 3.15 16.60 7.82
C VAL A 26 2.93 17.61 8.95
N GLN A 27 2.83 17.15 10.20
CA GLN A 27 2.70 18.04 11.36
C GLN A 27 3.90 18.99 11.50
N ALA A 28 5.12 18.45 11.40
CA ALA A 28 6.35 19.24 11.51
C ALA A 28 6.52 20.28 10.39
N PHE A 29 6.03 19.98 9.18
CA PHE A 29 6.12 20.88 8.02
C PHE A 29 4.84 21.71 7.79
N SER A 30 3.83 21.62 8.66
CA SER A 30 2.50 22.22 8.44
C SER A 30 2.56 23.73 8.16
N GLU A 31 3.31 24.50 8.94
CA GLU A 31 3.45 25.95 8.73
C GLU A 31 4.06 26.29 7.37
N LEU A 32 5.10 25.56 6.95
CA LEU A 32 5.75 25.75 5.65
C LEU A 32 4.84 25.32 4.49
N LEU A 33 4.09 24.24 4.67
CA LEU A 33 3.08 23.79 3.69
C LEU A 33 2.02 24.87 3.51
N ILE A 34 1.49 25.43 4.60
CA ILE A 34 0.47 26.49 4.56
C ILE A 34 1.03 27.76 3.92
N ALA A 35 2.22 28.22 4.33
CA ALA A 35 2.85 29.42 3.80
C ALA A 35 3.12 29.33 2.28
N SER A 36 3.51 28.15 1.80
CA SER A 36 3.79 27.90 0.38
C SER A 36 2.56 27.51 -0.45
N ARG A 37 1.41 27.25 0.20
CA ARG A 37 0.26 26.56 -0.43
C ARG A 37 0.71 25.27 -1.12
N GLY A 38 1.57 24.53 -0.42
CA GLY A 38 2.28 23.39 -0.95
C GLY A 38 1.40 22.16 -1.15
N ARG A 39 2.07 21.03 -1.36
CA ARG A 39 1.43 19.76 -1.67
C ARG A 39 2.01 18.62 -0.84
N VAL A 40 1.12 17.79 -0.31
CA VAL A 40 1.46 16.51 0.33
C VAL A 40 1.08 15.39 -0.63
N VAL A 41 2.05 14.53 -0.97
CA VAL A 41 1.81 13.32 -1.77
C VAL A 41 2.23 12.11 -0.95
N ASN A 42 1.24 11.35 -0.48
CA ASN A 42 1.49 10.10 0.23
C ASN A 42 1.45 8.92 -0.77
N ILE A 43 2.47 8.07 -0.74
CA ILE A 43 2.47 6.82 -1.49
C ILE A 43 1.92 5.72 -0.59
N GLY A 44 1.03 4.89 -1.10
CA GLY A 44 0.77 3.60 -0.46
C GLY A 44 0.26 2.57 -1.44
N ALA A 45 -0.17 1.42 -0.91
CA ALA A 45 -0.47 0.24 -1.71
C ALA A 45 -1.97 0.02 -1.87
N ALA A 46 -2.41 -0.60 -2.96
CA ALA A 46 -3.82 -0.98 -3.17
C ALA A 46 -4.42 -1.78 -2.00
N THR A 47 -3.62 -2.62 -1.35
CA THR A 47 -4.03 -3.45 -0.21
C THR A 47 -4.09 -2.69 1.12
N GLY A 48 -3.44 -1.52 1.25
CA GLY A 48 -3.33 -0.76 2.50
C GLY A 48 -3.96 0.64 2.46
N CYS A 49 -3.96 1.32 1.31
CA CYS A 49 -4.50 2.68 1.15
C CYS A 49 -6.02 2.77 1.18
N LEU A 50 -6.74 1.65 1.03
CA LEU A 50 -8.18 1.63 1.20
C LEU A 50 -8.58 2.04 2.64
N TYR A 51 -7.68 1.87 3.62
CA TYR A 51 -7.98 1.98 5.06
C TYR A 51 -7.16 3.04 5.81
N SER A 52 -6.61 4.05 5.13
CA SER A 52 -5.93 5.14 5.83
C SER A 52 -6.85 6.36 5.98
N PRO A 53 -7.70 6.41 7.04
CA PRO A 53 -8.71 7.47 7.18
C PRO A 53 -8.07 8.85 7.32
N TRP A 54 -6.85 8.92 7.86
CA TRP A 54 -6.19 10.18 8.16
C TRP A 54 -5.78 10.97 6.91
N ILE A 55 -5.58 10.33 5.75
CA ILE A 55 -5.21 11.07 4.53
C ILE A 55 -6.39 11.90 4.02
N GLU A 56 -7.60 11.35 4.05
CA GLU A 56 -8.81 12.10 3.68
C GLU A 56 -9.11 13.20 4.71
N THR A 57 -8.88 12.92 5.99
CA THR A 57 -8.99 13.93 7.05
C THR A 57 -8.01 15.08 6.82
N LEU A 58 -6.72 14.81 6.61
CA LEU A 58 -5.71 15.84 6.31
C LEU A 58 -6.07 16.66 5.07
N ARG A 59 -6.62 16.02 4.03
CA ARG A 59 -7.08 16.73 2.83
C ARG A 59 -8.13 17.78 3.17
N VAL A 60 -9.11 17.43 4.01
CA VAL A 60 -10.17 18.36 4.42
C VAL A 60 -9.64 19.42 5.36
N GLU A 61 -8.77 19.07 6.29
CA GLU A 61 -8.17 20.02 7.26
C GLU A 61 -7.27 21.06 6.58
N LEU A 62 -6.50 20.66 5.58
CA LEU A 62 -5.51 21.51 4.91
C LEU A 62 -6.07 22.28 3.69
N GLN A 63 -7.21 21.85 3.14
CA GLN A 63 -7.86 22.51 2.00
C GLN A 63 -8.14 24.01 2.23
N PRO A 64 -8.67 24.48 3.37
CA PRO A 64 -8.92 25.90 3.61
C PRO A 64 -7.66 26.77 3.58
N PHE A 65 -6.50 26.16 3.82
CA PHE A 65 -5.20 26.83 3.80
C PHE A 65 -4.52 26.79 2.43
N GLY A 66 -5.20 26.25 1.40
CA GLY A 66 -4.67 26.18 0.04
C GLY A 66 -3.65 25.06 -0.18
N VAL A 67 -3.50 24.13 0.77
CA VAL A 67 -2.59 22.99 0.65
C VAL A 67 -3.33 21.80 0.05
N THR A 68 -2.71 21.15 -0.94
CA THR A 68 -3.30 19.97 -1.60
C THR A 68 -2.74 18.68 -1.02
N VAL A 69 -3.60 17.67 -0.86
CA VAL A 69 -3.21 16.35 -0.33
C VAL A 69 -3.65 15.27 -1.30
N ALA A 70 -2.70 14.45 -1.77
CA ALA A 70 -2.93 13.34 -2.67
C ALA A 70 -2.40 12.03 -2.08
N CYS A 71 -3.08 10.93 -2.39
CA CYS A 71 -2.64 9.58 -2.08
C CYS A 71 -2.48 8.79 -3.37
N ILE A 72 -1.25 8.41 -3.72
CA ILE A 72 -1.00 7.53 -4.84
C ILE A 72 -1.14 6.09 -4.36
N ILE A 73 -2.19 5.43 -4.86
CA ILE A 73 -2.45 4.02 -4.64
C ILE A 73 -1.69 3.23 -5.70
N THR A 74 -0.64 2.57 -5.23
CA THR A 74 0.34 1.89 -6.06
C THR A 74 -0.06 0.44 -6.26
N GLY A 75 -0.07 0.03 -7.52
CA GLY A 75 -0.15 -1.37 -7.93
C GLY A 75 1.21 -2.07 -7.81
N THR A 76 1.43 -3.14 -8.58
CA THR A 76 2.69 -3.89 -8.52
C THR A 76 3.80 -3.19 -9.31
N VAL A 77 4.96 -3.02 -8.66
CA VAL A 77 6.15 -2.38 -9.24
C VAL A 77 7.38 -3.23 -8.90
N ALA A 78 8.23 -3.46 -9.90
CA ALA A 78 9.44 -4.26 -9.80
C ALA A 78 10.55 -3.55 -9.00
N THR A 79 10.39 -3.51 -7.69
CA THR A 79 11.35 -2.93 -6.74
C THR A 79 12.06 -4.02 -5.94
N ARG A 80 13.07 -3.63 -5.16
CA ARG A 80 13.78 -4.52 -4.23
C ARG A 80 12.99 -4.81 -2.94
N PHE A 81 11.67 -4.58 -2.92
CA PHE A 81 10.84 -4.70 -1.71
C PHE A 81 11.01 -6.05 -1.01
N HIS A 82 10.75 -7.16 -1.70
CA HIS A 82 10.88 -8.51 -1.13
C HIS A 82 12.31 -8.87 -0.74
N ALA A 83 13.32 -8.35 -1.47
CA ALA A 83 14.72 -8.58 -1.13
C ALA A 83 15.13 -7.87 0.18
N ASN A 84 14.39 -6.84 0.61
CA ASN A 84 14.66 -6.09 1.83
C ASN A 84 13.91 -6.64 3.06
N GLU A 85 12.96 -7.56 2.89
CA GLU A 85 12.15 -8.11 4.01
C GLU A 85 12.92 -9.10 4.90
N GLY A 86 14.06 -9.61 4.39
CA GLY A 86 14.89 -10.62 5.03
C GLY A 86 14.40 -12.05 4.76
N ASP A 87 15.05 -13.02 5.40
CA ASP A 87 14.65 -14.42 5.28
C ASP A 87 13.29 -14.66 5.94
N PHE A 88 12.43 -15.43 5.25
CA PHE A 88 11.13 -15.82 5.76
C PHE A 88 11.24 -17.11 6.58
N SER A 89 10.77 -17.07 7.83
CA SER A 89 10.69 -18.23 8.71
C SER A 89 9.35 -18.26 9.46
N LEU A 90 8.84 -19.45 9.75
CA LEU A 90 7.71 -19.63 10.66
C LEU A 90 8.20 -20.05 12.06
N PRO A 91 7.45 -19.73 13.13
CA PRO A 91 7.68 -20.34 14.45
C PRO A 91 7.62 -21.87 14.37
N ALA A 92 8.43 -22.55 15.20
CA ALA A 92 8.53 -24.01 15.18
C ALA A 92 7.19 -24.74 15.44
N ALA A 93 6.27 -24.10 16.20
CA ALA A 93 4.95 -24.63 16.50
C ALA A 93 3.83 -24.02 15.63
N SER A 94 4.18 -23.41 14.48
CA SER A 94 3.22 -22.78 13.58
C SER A 94 2.21 -23.79 13.05
N LEU A 95 0.93 -23.41 13.07
CA LEU A 95 -0.16 -24.16 12.44
C LEU A 95 -0.05 -24.19 10.90
N TYR A 96 0.83 -23.37 10.31
CA TYR A 96 0.99 -23.19 8.88
C TYR A 96 2.21 -23.91 8.31
N ALA A 97 2.85 -24.79 9.10
CA ALA A 97 4.03 -25.54 8.67
C ALA A 97 3.79 -26.34 7.37
N ASP A 98 2.61 -26.96 7.23
CA ASP A 98 2.25 -27.77 6.06
C ASP A 98 2.16 -26.96 4.75
N ILE A 99 1.93 -25.64 4.85
CA ILE A 99 1.86 -24.72 3.70
C ILE A 99 3.04 -23.74 3.67
N PHE A 100 4.13 -24.06 4.39
CA PHE A 100 5.31 -23.20 4.49
C PHE A 100 5.84 -22.77 3.12
N ASP A 101 6.03 -23.72 2.19
CA ASP A 101 6.58 -23.45 0.88
C ASP A 101 5.72 -22.47 0.08
N THR A 102 4.39 -22.63 0.15
CA THR A 102 3.45 -21.69 -0.47
C THR A 102 3.63 -20.31 0.11
N ILE A 103 3.61 -20.15 1.43
CA ILE A 103 3.77 -18.83 2.07
C ILE A 103 5.14 -18.23 1.74
N ALA A 104 6.19 -19.04 1.75
CA ALA A 104 7.55 -18.60 1.48
C ALA A 104 7.74 -18.14 0.03
N LEU A 105 7.06 -18.76 -0.95
CA LEU A 105 7.05 -18.31 -2.33
C LEU A 105 6.43 -16.92 -2.48
N TRP A 106 5.29 -16.68 -1.83
CA TRP A 106 4.66 -15.37 -1.80
C TRP A 106 5.49 -14.33 -1.05
N ALA A 107 6.09 -14.71 0.09
CA ALA A 107 6.94 -13.82 0.89
C ALA A 107 8.18 -13.34 0.11
N ARG A 108 8.77 -14.21 -0.71
CA ARG A 108 9.90 -13.85 -1.59
C ARG A 108 9.50 -13.07 -2.84
N GLY A 109 8.20 -12.90 -3.09
CA GLY A 109 7.70 -12.31 -4.33
C GLY A 109 7.93 -13.18 -5.57
N ALA A 110 8.22 -14.48 -5.40
CA ALA A 110 8.43 -15.42 -6.49
C ALA A 110 7.11 -15.81 -7.20
N VAL A 111 5.98 -15.58 -6.51
CA VAL A 111 4.63 -15.75 -7.03
C VAL A 111 3.86 -14.45 -6.78
N GLY A 112 3.24 -13.91 -7.82
CA GLY A 112 2.50 -12.66 -7.76
C GLY A 112 2.02 -12.23 -9.15
N PRO A 113 1.18 -11.20 -9.24
CA PRO A 113 0.80 -10.64 -10.54
C PRO A 113 2.00 -9.92 -11.17
N ASP A 114 2.00 -9.83 -12.51
CA ASP A 114 3.06 -9.18 -13.25
C ASP A 114 3.36 -7.78 -12.70
N GLN A 115 4.65 -7.49 -12.53
CA GLN A 115 5.12 -6.23 -11.97
C GLN A 115 5.46 -5.26 -13.09
N GLY A 116 5.00 -4.01 -12.97
CA GLY A 116 5.41 -2.93 -13.87
C GLY A 116 6.86 -2.53 -13.62
N THR A 117 7.52 -1.97 -14.63
CA THR A 117 8.88 -1.43 -14.45
C THR A 117 8.85 -0.19 -13.54
N VAL A 118 9.99 0.10 -12.89
CA VAL A 118 10.13 1.31 -12.07
C VAL A 118 10.00 2.56 -12.94
N ASP A 119 10.59 2.57 -14.14
CA ASP A 119 10.56 3.72 -15.03
C ASP A 119 9.15 4.05 -15.53
N ASP A 120 8.36 3.02 -15.88
CA ASP A 120 6.96 3.20 -16.25
C ASP A 120 6.15 3.76 -15.07
N TYR A 121 6.38 3.24 -13.87
CA TYR A 121 5.70 3.71 -12.67
C TYR A 121 6.05 5.17 -12.37
N VAL A 122 7.33 5.54 -12.42
CA VAL A 122 7.79 6.93 -12.23
C VAL A 122 7.16 7.86 -13.25
N THR A 123 7.16 7.47 -14.53
CA THR A 123 6.52 8.23 -15.61
C THR A 123 5.04 8.46 -15.34
N GLN A 124 4.34 7.47 -14.80
CA GLN A 124 2.91 7.57 -14.47
C GLN A 124 2.62 8.48 -13.27
N ILE A 125 3.46 8.47 -12.23
CA ILE A 125 3.22 9.27 -11.02
C ILE A 125 3.73 10.71 -11.14
N LEU A 126 4.67 10.98 -12.04
CA LEU A 126 5.31 12.30 -12.15
C LEU A 126 4.32 13.45 -12.34
N PRO A 127 3.28 13.36 -13.21
CA PRO A 127 2.28 14.40 -13.34
C PRO A 127 1.41 14.55 -12.08
N ASP A 128 1.21 13.47 -11.32
CA ASP A 128 0.47 13.53 -10.06
C ASP A 128 1.30 14.16 -8.95
N VAL A 129 2.62 14.00 -8.96
CA VAL A 129 3.52 14.64 -7.99
C VAL A 129 3.72 16.12 -8.32
N LEU A 130 3.98 16.44 -9.59
CA LEU A 130 4.34 17.79 -10.03
C LEU A 130 3.15 18.68 -10.41
N GLY A 131 2.00 18.10 -10.74
CA GLY A 131 0.85 18.87 -11.23
C GLY A 131 0.04 19.56 -10.13
N ASP A 132 -1.02 20.25 -10.54
CA ASP A 132 -1.97 20.94 -9.64
C ASP A 132 -3.26 20.13 -9.42
N SER A 133 -3.19 18.79 -9.44
CA SER A 133 -4.40 17.97 -9.31
C SER A 133 -5.06 18.22 -7.95
N ARG A 134 -6.41 18.19 -7.90
CA ARG A 134 -7.22 18.54 -6.71
C ARG A 134 -7.03 17.59 -5.50
N GLY A 135 -6.02 16.73 -5.52
CA GLY A 135 -5.74 15.76 -4.48
C GLY A 135 -6.62 14.50 -4.56
N GLY A 136 -6.69 13.77 -3.46
CA GLY A 136 -7.46 12.53 -3.34
C GLY A 136 -6.69 11.27 -3.75
N LYS A 137 -7.43 10.17 -3.95
CA LYS A 137 -6.88 8.83 -4.24
C LYS A 137 -6.62 8.64 -5.74
N LEU A 138 -5.35 8.43 -6.11
CA LEU A 138 -4.87 8.31 -7.48
C LEU A 138 -4.29 6.91 -7.70
N TRP A 139 -4.91 6.09 -8.54
CA TRP A 139 -4.47 4.71 -8.77
C TRP A 139 -3.43 4.66 -9.90
N ARG A 140 -2.21 4.17 -9.61
CA ARG A 140 -1.05 4.15 -10.53
C ARG A 140 -0.25 2.86 -10.40
N GLY A 141 0.48 2.48 -11.45
CA GLY A 141 1.26 1.25 -11.52
C GLY A 141 0.49 0.07 -12.09
N ALA A 142 1.22 -1.03 -12.34
CA ALA A 142 0.63 -2.22 -12.95
C ALA A 142 -0.49 -2.78 -12.07
N ASN A 143 -1.57 -3.23 -12.71
CA ASN A 143 -2.77 -3.78 -12.05
C ASN A 143 -3.58 -2.80 -11.17
N ALA A 144 -3.14 -1.56 -10.96
CA ALA A 144 -3.84 -0.60 -10.09
C ALA A 144 -5.24 -0.22 -10.61
N GLY A 145 -5.38 0.02 -11.92
CA GLY A 145 -6.68 0.32 -12.53
C GLY A 145 -7.65 -0.86 -12.49
N ALA A 146 -7.14 -2.08 -12.68
CA ALA A 146 -7.95 -3.29 -12.54
C ALA A 146 -8.38 -3.52 -11.09
N ALA A 147 -7.48 -3.27 -10.12
CA ALA A 147 -7.79 -3.35 -8.70
C ALA A 147 -8.87 -2.33 -8.30
N TRP A 148 -8.75 -1.07 -8.77
CA TRP A 148 -9.77 -0.04 -8.57
C TRP A 148 -11.13 -0.45 -9.13
N PHE A 149 -11.16 -0.94 -10.37
CA PHE A 149 -12.42 -1.36 -11.00
C PHE A 149 -13.06 -2.50 -10.20
N ALA A 150 -12.26 -3.49 -9.83
CA ALA A 150 -12.70 -4.63 -9.03
C ALA A 150 -13.25 -4.18 -7.66
N SER A 151 -12.54 -3.31 -6.94
CA SER A 151 -12.98 -2.84 -5.62
C SER A 151 -14.20 -1.92 -5.68
N THR A 152 -14.41 -1.23 -6.79
CA THR A 152 -15.51 -0.26 -6.94
C THR A 152 -16.79 -0.93 -7.41
N TRP A 153 -16.69 -1.95 -8.26
CA TRP A 153 -17.83 -2.49 -9.00
C TRP A 153 -18.13 -3.96 -8.75
N LEU A 154 -17.17 -4.75 -8.28
CA LEU A 154 -17.42 -6.17 -8.02
C LEU A 154 -17.94 -6.36 -6.59
N PRO A 155 -19.04 -7.11 -6.41
CA PRO A 155 -19.48 -7.53 -5.08
C PRO A 155 -18.40 -8.34 -4.35
N ASP A 156 -18.33 -8.18 -3.02
CA ASP A 156 -17.33 -8.85 -2.18
C ASP A 156 -17.25 -10.37 -2.39
N TYR A 157 -18.38 -11.03 -2.68
CA TYR A 157 -18.40 -12.48 -2.89
C TYR A 157 -17.57 -12.91 -4.12
N VAL A 158 -17.50 -12.09 -5.17
CA VAL A 158 -16.70 -12.37 -6.38
C VAL A 158 -15.21 -12.29 -6.06
N LEU A 159 -14.82 -11.33 -5.23
CA LEU A 159 -13.44 -11.17 -4.77
C LEU A 159 -13.03 -12.33 -3.87
N ARG A 160 -13.93 -12.81 -2.99
CA ARG A 160 -13.67 -13.97 -2.10
C ARG A 160 -13.44 -15.28 -2.86
N LEU A 161 -14.16 -15.53 -3.95
CA LEU A 161 -13.98 -16.75 -4.77
C LEU A 161 -12.58 -16.88 -5.36
N LYS A 162 -11.92 -15.77 -5.69
CA LYS A 162 -10.52 -15.76 -6.14
C LYS A 162 -9.55 -16.09 -5.01
N HIS A 163 -9.78 -15.56 -3.82
CA HIS A 163 -8.92 -15.82 -2.66
C HIS A 163 -9.00 -17.26 -2.17
N HIS A 164 -10.18 -17.90 -2.21
CA HIS A 164 -10.32 -19.33 -1.85
C HIS A 164 -9.50 -20.26 -2.76
N LYS A 165 -9.49 -20.00 -4.07
CA LYS A 165 -8.70 -20.77 -5.04
C LYS A 165 -7.19 -20.57 -4.85
N GLN A 166 -6.75 -19.36 -4.49
CA GLN A 166 -5.34 -19.07 -4.24
C GLN A 166 -4.83 -19.63 -2.90
N ALA A 167 -5.72 -19.80 -1.92
CA ALA A 167 -5.39 -20.36 -0.61
C ALA A 167 -5.27 -21.90 -0.60
N GLY A 168 -5.46 -22.57 -1.75
CA GLY A 168 -5.34 -24.04 -1.85
C GLY A 168 -6.36 -24.80 -1.00
N ASN A 169 -7.45 -24.16 -0.61
CA ASN A 169 -8.45 -24.74 0.28
C ASN A 169 -9.58 -25.40 -0.55
N ASP A 170 -9.19 -26.29 -1.46
CA ASP A 170 -10.09 -27.25 -2.09
C ASP A 170 -10.01 -28.55 -1.28
N LYS A 171 -10.72 -28.56 -0.15
CA LYS A 171 -11.13 -29.78 0.54
C LYS A 171 -12.65 -29.87 0.53
#